data_AF-A0A946PVK8-F1
#
_entry.id   AF-A0A946PVK8-F1
#
_cell.length_a   1.000
_cell.length_b   1.000
_cell.length_c   1.000
_cell.angle_alpha   90.00
_cell.angle_beta   90.00
_cell.angle_gamma   90.00
#
_symmetry.space_group_name_H-M   'P 1'
#
loop_
_entity.id
_entity.type
_entity.pdbx_description
1 polymer ?
#
loop_
_entity_poly.entity_id
_entity_poly.type
_entity_poly.pdbx_seq_one_letter_code
_entity_poly.pdbx_strand_id
1 'polypeptide(L)'
;MGDKDKKLSRIERLKMARAIKQKEVDHRREKRWKIFSWTSSLLVGSIAGAVAITSKVADVLAWWPHKILLVIAVLVLSAYSILWIRYNGVALKNVWGQVVELDHKLDLYDDISQNETTPESYYKLVSYGNTIALLAATAILIIVLS
;
A
#
# COMPACT_ATOMS: atom_id res chain seq x y z
N MET A 1 -31.58 -14.42 -35.78
CA MET A 1 -30.56 -14.00 -34.79
C MET A 1 -30.76 -14.87 -33.57
N GLY A 2 -29.90 -15.88 -33.42
CA GLY A 2 -30.18 -17.07 -32.60
C GLY A 2 -29.85 -16.83 -31.12
N ASP A 3 -30.49 -17.60 -30.25
CA ASP A 3 -30.24 -17.59 -28.80
C ASP A 3 -28.75 -17.80 -28.43
N LYS A 4 -28.01 -18.52 -29.29
CA LYS A 4 -26.55 -18.70 -29.17
C LYS A 4 -25.76 -17.39 -29.28
N ASP A 5 -26.15 -16.48 -30.17
CA ASP A 5 -25.47 -15.19 -30.38
C ASP A 5 -25.63 -14.29 -29.15
N LYS A 6 -26.81 -14.33 -28.52
CA LYS A 6 -27.08 -13.61 -27.26
C LYS A 6 -26.24 -14.15 -26.11
N LYS A 7 -26.05 -15.47 -26.02
CA LYS A 7 -25.22 -16.09 -24.98
C LYS A 7 -23.74 -15.73 -25.13
N LEU A 8 -23.21 -15.73 -26.36
CA LEU A 8 -21.83 -15.36 -26.65
C LEU A 8 -21.53 -13.89 -26.28
N SER A 9 -22.39 -12.96 -26.72
CA SER A 9 -22.22 -11.53 -26.39
C SER A 9 -22.29 -11.24 -24.88
N ARG A 10 -23.05 -12.04 -24.11
CA ARG A 10 -23.09 -11.93 -22.64
C ARG A 10 -21.77 -12.35 -21.99
N ILE A 11 -21.18 -13.47 -22.45
CA ILE A 11 -19.91 -13.98 -21.92
C ILE A 11 -18.78 -13.00 -22.22
N GLU A 12 -18.73 -12.44 -23.43
CA GLU A 12 -17.73 -11.43 -23.81
C GLU A 12 -17.79 -10.19 -22.93
N ARG A 13 -19.00 -9.68 -22.65
CA ARG A 13 -19.20 -8.54 -21.73
C ARG A 13 -18.71 -8.85 -20.32
N LEU A 14 -18.97 -10.05 -19.81
CA LEU A 14 -18.52 -10.47 -18.49
C LEU A 14 -16.99 -10.60 -18.43
N LYS A 15 -16.36 -11.17 -19.47
CA LYS A 15 -14.89 -11.25 -19.58
C LYS A 15 -14.25 -9.86 -19.64
N MET A 16 -14.83 -8.94 -20.41
CA MET A 16 -14.34 -7.56 -20.48
C MET A 16 -14.49 -6.84 -19.14
N ALA A 17 -15.62 -7.00 -18.45
CA ALA A 17 -15.84 -6.45 -17.11
C ALA A 17 -14.81 -7.00 -16.11
N ARG A 18 -14.53 -8.31 -16.14
CA ARG A 18 -13.49 -8.95 -15.31
C ARG A 18 -12.12 -8.33 -15.58
N ALA A 19 -11.72 -8.22 -16.85
CA ALA A 19 -10.43 -7.66 -17.23
C ALA A 19 -10.24 -6.22 -16.75
N ILE A 20 -11.30 -5.40 -16.85
CA ILE A 20 -11.29 -4.02 -16.33
C ILE A 20 -11.10 -4.00 -14.82
N LYS A 21 -11.83 -4.85 -14.09
CA LYS A 21 -11.74 -4.93 -12.62
C LYS A 21 -10.40 -5.47 -12.15
N GLN A 22 -9.83 -6.44 -12.86
CA GLN A 22 -8.49 -6.95 -12.57
C GLN A 22 -7.43 -5.86 -12.76
N LYS A 23 -7.50 -5.10 -13.87
CA LYS A 23 -6.59 -3.99 -14.10
C LYS A 23 -6.68 -2.91 -13.01
N GLU A 24 -7.87 -2.66 -12.50
CA GLU A 24 -8.09 -1.74 -11.37
C GLU A 24 -7.44 -2.26 -10.06
N VAL A 25 -7.51 -3.57 -9.81
CA VAL A 25 -6.83 -4.22 -8.67
C VAL A 25 -5.32 -4.03 -8.78
N ASP A 26 -4.74 -4.30 -9.94
CA ASP A 26 -3.31 -4.17 -10.18
C ASP A 26 -2.84 -2.72 -10.06
N HIS A 27 -3.59 -1.78 -10.63
CA HIS A 27 -3.31 -0.35 -10.50
C HIS A 27 -3.27 0.09 -9.03
N ARG A 28 -4.22 -0.38 -8.21
CA ARG A 28 -4.26 -0.08 -6.76
C ARG A 28 -3.12 -0.75 -6.00
N ARG A 29 -2.73 -1.97 -6.37
CA ARG A 29 -1.56 -2.66 -5.80
C ARG A 29 -0.28 -1.87 -6.08
N GLU A 30 -0.06 -1.47 -7.31
CA GLU A 30 1.10 -0.66 -7.71
C GLU A 30 1.14 0.68 -6.98
N LYS A 31 0.01 1.37 -6.88
CA LYS A 31 -0.08 2.65 -6.16
C LYS A 31 0.25 2.50 -4.67
N ARG A 32 -0.20 1.42 -4.03
CA ARG A 32 0.17 1.09 -2.63
C ARG A 32 1.67 0.87 -2.49
N TRP A 33 2.26 0.07 -3.38
CA TRP A 33 3.70 -0.16 -3.36
C TRP A 33 4.50 1.13 -3.52
N LYS A 34 4.11 2.00 -4.45
CA LYS A 34 4.78 3.30 -4.67
C LYS A 34 4.77 4.18 -3.42
N ILE A 35 3.64 4.28 -2.72
CA ILE A 35 3.54 5.10 -1.50
C ILE A 35 4.35 4.50 -0.36
N PHE A 36 4.31 3.18 -0.19
CA PHE A 36 5.14 2.49 0.79
C PHE A 36 6.64 2.73 0.53
N SER A 37 7.08 2.54 -0.72
CA SER A 37 8.47 2.74 -1.13
C SER A 37 8.92 4.19 -0.90
N TRP A 38 8.09 5.16 -1.30
CA TRP A 38 8.40 6.58 -1.15
C TRP A 38 8.48 6.99 0.33
N THR A 39 7.55 6.52 1.16
CA THR A 39 7.54 6.79 2.60
C THR A 39 8.75 6.18 3.28
N SER A 40 9.08 4.92 2.97
CA SER A 40 10.24 4.23 3.52
C SER A 40 11.53 4.95 3.15
N SER A 41 11.65 5.41 1.91
CA SER A 41 12.82 6.18 1.44
C SER A 41 12.98 7.50 2.20
N LEU A 42 11.88 8.21 2.45
CA LEU A 42 11.89 9.44 3.25
C LEU A 42 12.26 9.17 4.71
N LEU A 43 11.73 8.11 5.32
CA LEU A 43 12.07 7.73 6.70
C LEU A 43 13.55 7.34 6.83
N VAL A 44 14.05 6.49 5.94
CA VAL A 44 15.47 6.12 5.91
C VAL A 44 16.36 7.34 5.66
N GLY A 45 15.97 8.22 4.74
CA GLY A 45 16.68 9.48 4.49
C GLY A 45 16.71 10.39 5.72
N SER A 46 15.60 10.48 6.47
CA SER A 46 15.53 11.27 7.70
C SER A 46 16.44 10.70 8.80
N ILE A 47 16.50 9.37 8.92
CA ILE A 47 17.41 8.67 9.84
C ILE A 47 18.87 8.95 9.46
N ALA A 48 19.22 8.75 8.19
CA ALA A 48 20.58 8.98 7.70
C ALA A 48 21.00 10.44 7.87
N GLY A 49 20.08 11.39 7.60
CA GLY A 49 20.30 12.81 7.82
C GLY A 49 20.55 13.16 9.29
N ALA A 50 19.73 12.63 10.21
CA ALA A 50 19.92 12.83 11.65
C ALA A 50 21.28 12.28 12.13
N VAL A 51 21.65 11.06 11.71
CA VAL A 51 22.96 10.46 12.05
C VAL A 51 24.13 11.27 11.46
N ALA A 52 24.01 11.74 10.22
CA ALA A 52 25.05 12.53 9.57
C ALA A 52 25.29 13.88 10.27
N ILE A 53 24.23 14.58 10.68
CA ILE A 53 24.35 15.88 11.36
C ILE A 53 25.02 15.69 12.73
N THR A 54 24.64 14.65 13.45
CA THR A 54 25.06 14.41 14.84
C THR A 54 26.50 13.95 14.94
N SER A 55 26.99 13.24 13.92
CA SER A 55 28.41 12.87 13.81
C SER A 55 29.35 14.04 13.53
N LYS A 56 28.86 15.17 13.00
CA LYS A 56 29.70 16.30 12.57
C LYS A 56 29.62 17.52 13.47
N VAL A 57 28.47 17.80 14.08
CA VAL A 57 28.28 19.03 14.85
C VAL A 57 27.44 18.77 16.10
N ALA A 58 28.12 18.57 17.24
CA ALA A 58 27.47 18.27 18.53
C ALA A 58 26.48 19.36 18.98
N ASP A 59 26.72 20.63 18.61
CA ASP A 59 25.94 21.77 19.11
C ASP A 59 24.82 22.26 18.18
N VAL A 60 24.84 21.92 16.88
CA VAL A 60 23.86 22.47 15.90
C VAL A 60 22.49 21.78 15.98
N LEU A 61 22.44 20.50 16.38
CA LEU A 61 21.17 19.81 16.61
C LEU A 61 20.63 19.99 18.04
N ALA A 62 21.44 20.52 18.96
CA ALA A 62 21.03 20.80 20.34
C ALA A 62 20.01 21.96 20.44
N TRP A 63 19.88 22.79 19.39
CA TRP A 63 18.92 23.88 19.35
C TRP A 63 17.49 23.39 19.06
N TRP A 64 16.67 23.39 20.12
CA TRP A 64 15.22 23.41 20.05
C TRP A 64 14.80 24.60 19.19
N PRO A 65 14.36 24.39 17.94
CA PRO A 65 13.13 23.64 17.64
C PRO A 65 13.28 22.53 16.58
N HIS A 66 14.47 22.32 16.01
CA HIS A 66 14.64 21.47 14.82
C HIS A 66 14.30 20.00 15.08
N LYS A 67 14.65 19.47 16.26
CA LYS A 67 14.31 18.09 16.67
C LYS A 67 12.79 17.85 16.72
N ILE A 68 12.05 18.78 17.32
CA ILE A 68 10.58 18.69 17.44
C ILE A 68 9.95 18.70 16.05
N LEU A 69 10.42 19.59 15.18
CA LEU A 69 9.91 19.72 13.81
C LEU A 69 10.14 18.42 13.01
N LEU A 70 11.31 17.78 13.19
CA LEU A 70 11.65 16.51 12.55
C LEU A 70 10.78 15.35 13.07
N VAL A 71 10.56 15.27 14.39
CA VAL A 71 9.68 14.26 15.00
C VAL A 71 8.24 14.44 14.52
N ILE A 72 7.72 15.67 14.49
CA ILE A 72 6.37 15.97 13.97
C ILE A 72 6.28 15.56 12.50
N ALA A 73 7.27 15.88 11.68
CA ALA A 73 7.30 15.50 10.27
C ALA A 73 7.25 13.97 10.08
N VAL A 74 8.06 13.23 10.85
CA VAL A 74 8.06 11.75 10.85
C VAL A 74 6.69 11.20 11.27
N LEU A 75 6.08 11.76 12.32
CA LEU A 75 4.76 11.34 12.80
C LEU A 75 3.66 11.59 11.75
N VAL A 76 3.63 12.79 11.17
CA VAL A 76 2.65 13.16 10.14
C VAL A 76 2.79 12.26 8.91
N LEU A 77 4.03 12.05 8.44
CA LEU A 77 4.29 11.19 7.28
C LEU A 77 3.85 9.74 7.55
N SER A 78 4.18 9.22 8.72
CA SER A 78 3.85 7.84 9.11
C SER A 78 2.35 7.64 9.28
N ALA A 79 1.68 8.57 9.98
CA ALA A 79 0.23 8.53 10.17
C ALA A 79 -0.51 8.64 8.84
N TYR A 80 -0.10 9.56 7.97
CA TYR A 80 -0.67 9.72 6.64
C TYR A 80 -0.52 8.44 5.82
N SER A 81 0.67 7.84 5.77
CA SER A 81 0.90 6.62 5.00
C SER A 81 0.10 5.42 5.54
N ILE A 82 -0.01 5.26 6.86
CA ILE A 82 -0.84 4.21 7.48
C ILE A 82 -2.32 4.42 7.14
N LEU A 83 -2.85 5.64 7.30
CA LEU A 83 -4.23 5.98 6.95
C LEU A 83 -4.52 5.70 5.48
N TRP A 84 -3.63 6.14 4.60
CA TRP A 84 -3.79 5.95 3.16
C TRP A 84 -3.78 4.47 2.77
N ILE A 85 -2.87 3.68 3.35
CA ILE A 85 -2.78 2.22 3.12
C ILE A 85 -4.07 1.53 3.60
N ARG A 86 -4.59 1.89 4.77
CA ARG A 86 -5.85 1.33 5.30
C ARG A 86 -7.04 1.69 4.42
N TYR A 87 -7.17 2.96 4.05
CA TYR A 87 -8.26 3.43 3.19
C TYR A 87 -8.26 2.70 1.84
N ASN A 88 -7.10 2.58 1.20
CA ASN A 88 -6.98 1.86 -0.07
C ASN A 88 -7.15 0.34 0.09
N GLY A 89 -6.81 -0.21 1.25
CA GLY A 89 -7.07 -1.61 1.58
C GLY A 89 -8.56 -1.95 1.53
N VAL A 90 -9.41 -1.09 2.10
CA VAL A 90 -10.87 -1.27 2.05
C VAL A 90 -11.40 -1.15 0.62
N ALA A 91 -10.97 -0.12 -0.12
CA ALA A 91 -11.37 0.05 -1.51
C ALA A 91 -10.97 -1.16 -2.38
N LEU A 92 -9.77 -1.71 -2.16
CA LEU A 92 -9.32 -2.89 -2.89
C LEU A 92 -10.18 -4.12 -2.58
N LYS A 93 -10.56 -4.33 -1.31
CA LYS A 93 -11.45 -5.44 -0.93
C LYS A 93 -12.78 -5.36 -1.69
N ASN A 94 -13.35 -4.17 -1.81
CA ASN A 94 -14.61 -3.97 -2.54
C ASN A 94 -14.47 -4.32 -4.03
N VAL A 95 -13.37 -3.89 -4.68
CA VAL A 95 -13.12 -4.21 -6.10
C VAL A 95 -12.82 -5.70 -6.28
N TRP A 96 -12.04 -6.30 -5.39
CA TRP A 96 -11.73 -7.73 -5.41
C TRP A 96 -12.99 -8.58 -5.26
N GLY A 97 -13.91 -8.20 -4.36
CA GLY A 97 -15.20 -8.86 -4.23
C GLY A 97 -16.00 -8.88 -5.55
N GLN A 98 -15.92 -7.81 -6.35
CA GLN A 98 -16.58 -7.74 -7.66
C GLN A 98 -15.90 -8.65 -8.70
N VAL A 99 -14.58 -8.82 -8.64
CA VAL A 99 -13.86 -9.77 -9.51
C VAL A 99 -14.31 -11.20 -9.18
N VAL A 100 -14.33 -11.55 -7.89
CA VAL A 100 -14.77 -12.88 -7.43
C VAL A 100 -16.23 -13.15 -7.82
N GLU A 101 -17.11 -12.15 -7.72
CA GLU A 101 -18.50 -12.28 -8.17
C GLU A 101 -18.60 -12.52 -9.70
N LEU A 102 -17.76 -11.86 -10.50
CA LEU A 102 -17.71 -12.06 -11.95
C LEU A 102 -17.14 -13.43 -12.32
N ASP A 103 -16.15 -13.93 -11.58
CA ASP A 103 -15.57 -15.26 -11.78
C ASP A 103 -16.59 -16.36 -11.49
N HIS A 104 -17.37 -16.21 -10.41
CA HIS A 104 -18.48 -17.11 -10.10
C HIS A 104 -19.56 -17.08 -11.21
N LYS A 105 -19.83 -15.92 -11.82
CA LYS A 105 -20.80 -15.82 -12.94
C LYS A 105 -20.29 -16.44 -14.25
N LEU A 106 -18.97 -16.56 -14.39
CA LEU A 106 -18.32 -17.13 -15.57
C LEU A 106 -17.99 -18.63 -15.41
N ASP A 107 -18.28 -19.22 -14.25
CA ASP A 107 -17.92 -20.60 -13.89
C ASP A 107 -16.40 -20.87 -14.00
N LEU A 108 -15.59 -19.82 -13.86
CA LEU A 108 -14.12 -19.89 -13.95
C LEU A 108 -13.47 -20.14 -12.57
N TYR A 109 -14.27 -20.50 -11.56
CA TYR A 109 -13.84 -20.53 -10.16
C TYR A 109 -12.74 -21.57 -9.90
N ASP A 110 -12.78 -22.71 -10.59
CA ASP A 110 -11.80 -23.80 -10.40
C ASP A 110 -10.40 -23.47 -10.95
N ASP A 111 -10.32 -22.75 -12.07
CA ASP A 111 -9.06 -22.51 -12.78
C ASP A 111 -8.28 -21.29 -12.23
N ILE A 112 -9.00 -20.32 -11.65
CA ILE A 112 -8.41 -19.08 -11.11
C ILE A 112 -7.97 -19.24 -9.65
N SER A 113 -8.69 -20.05 -8.83
CA SER A 113 -8.33 -20.23 -7.42
C SER A 113 -6.97 -20.90 -7.20
N GLN A 114 -6.49 -21.68 -8.19
CA GLN A 114 -5.17 -22.31 -8.14
C GLN A 114 -4.02 -21.41 -8.61
N ASN A 115 -4.28 -20.40 -9.46
CA ASN A 115 -3.23 -19.61 -10.10
C ASN A 115 -3.15 -18.16 -9.59
N GLU A 116 -4.25 -17.59 -9.10
CA GLU A 116 -4.25 -16.31 -8.39
C GLU A 116 -4.41 -16.55 -6.88
N THR A 117 -3.27 -16.55 -6.18
CA THR A 117 -3.16 -16.56 -4.73
C THR A 117 -4.03 -15.48 -4.06
N THR A 118 -5.27 -15.82 -3.72
CA THR A 118 -5.97 -15.24 -2.57
C THR A 118 -5.39 -15.90 -1.30
N PRO A 119 -5.23 -15.27 -0.11
CA PRO A 119 -5.56 -13.94 0.41
C PRO A 119 -4.30 -13.19 0.94
N GLU A 120 -3.15 -13.28 0.28
CA GLU A 120 -1.89 -12.65 0.73
C GLU A 120 -1.99 -11.12 0.93
N SER A 121 -2.95 -10.45 0.29
CA SER A 121 -3.09 -8.99 0.38
C SER A 121 -3.46 -8.50 1.79
N TYR A 122 -4.05 -9.33 2.66
CA TYR A 122 -4.39 -8.91 4.03
C TYR A 122 -3.16 -8.94 4.95
N TYR A 123 -2.36 -10.01 4.87
CA TYR A 123 -1.08 -10.11 5.59
C TYR A 123 -0.08 -9.04 5.12
N LYS A 124 -0.03 -8.75 3.82
CA LYS A 124 0.78 -7.65 3.27
C LYS A 124 0.31 -6.28 3.77
N LEU A 125 -0.99 -6.05 3.92
CA LEU A 125 -1.54 -4.78 4.45
C LEU A 125 -1.06 -4.51 5.89
N VAL A 126 -1.14 -5.51 6.76
CA VAL A 126 -0.65 -5.41 8.14
C VAL A 126 0.88 -5.27 8.16
N SER A 127 1.58 -6.00 7.28
CA SER A 127 3.04 -5.90 7.16
C SER A 127 3.51 -4.49 6.80
N TYR A 128 2.92 -3.83 5.79
CA TYR A 128 3.35 -2.47 5.41
C TYR A 128 3.13 -1.45 6.51
N GLY A 129 1.98 -1.50 7.19
CA GLY A 129 1.69 -0.61 8.31
C GLY A 129 2.68 -0.80 9.47
N ASN A 130 2.96 -2.05 9.84
CA ASN A 130 3.91 -2.37 10.90
C ASN A 130 5.33 -1.94 10.54
N THR A 131 5.77 -2.13 9.29
CA THR A 131 7.10 -1.67 8.85
C THR A 131 7.25 -0.16 8.89
N ILE A 132 6.21 0.60 8.48
CA ILE A 132 6.24 2.07 8.57
C ILE A 132 6.28 2.50 10.04
N ALA A 133 5.46 1.89 10.90
CA ALA A 133 5.45 2.20 12.33
C ALA A 133 6.80 1.90 13.00
N LEU A 134 7.43 0.79 12.64
CA LEU A 134 8.76 0.42 13.14
C LEU A 134 9.83 1.41 12.67
N LEU A 135 9.84 1.78 11.39
CA LEU A 135 10.76 2.79 10.85
C LEU A 135 10.56 4.15 11.51
N ALA A 136 9.31 4.56 11.74
CA ALA A 136 8.97 5.79 12.44
C ALA A 136 9.49 5.80 13.88
N ALA A 137 9.26 4.70 14.62
CA ALA A 137 9.74 4.55 15.99
C ALA A 137 11.28 4.63 16.05
N THR A 138 11.97 3.93 15.14
CA THR A 138 13.43 3.97 15.03
C THR A 138 13.92 5.38 14.70
N ALA A 139 13.27 6.09 13.77
CA ALA A 139 13.62 7.47 13.43
C ALA A 139 13.47 8.40 14.63
N ILE A 140 12.35 8.33 15.35
CA ILE A 140 12.10 9.14 16.55
C ILE A 140 13.16 8.84 17.62
N LEU A 141 13.45 7.56 17.87
CA LEU A 141 14.45 7.15 18.87
C LEU A 141 15.83 7.71 18.53
N ILE A 142 16.25 7.65 17.26
CA ILE A 142 17.51 8.23 16.81
C ILE A 142 17.52 9.75 16.98
N ILE A 143 16.45 10.45 16.59
CA ILE A 143 16.35 11.92 16.72
C ILE A 143 16.36 12.39 18.18
N VAL A 144 15.80 11.59 19.09
CA VAL A 144 15.73 11.91 20.53
C VAL A 144 17.04 11.59 21.27
N LEU A 145 17.74 10.51 20.87
CA LEU A 145 19.01 10.11 21.48
C LEU A 145 20.24 10.84 20.94
N SER A 146 20.12 11.39 19.74
CA SER A 146 21.05 12.41 19.23
C SER A 146 20.78 13.78 19.85
#